data_AF-A0A2E7RVT4-F1
#
_entry.id   AF-A0A2E7RVT4-F1
#
_cell.length_a   1.000
_cell.length_b   1.000
_cell.length_c   1.000
_cell.angle_alpha   90.00
_cell.angle_beta   90.00
_cell.angle_gamma   90.00
#
_symmetry.space_group_name_H-M   'P 1'
#
loop_
_entity.id
_entity.type
_entity.pdbx_description
1 polymer ?
#
loop_
_entity_poly.entity_id
_entity_poly.type
_entity_poly.pdbx_seq_one_letter_code
_entity_poly.pdbx_strand_id
1 'polypeptide(L)'
;MSQSRHQLSAAGLPCCSRRSFLQWSTVAGLPVVLGNAGAVAGDVSRRDVPAGIDLESLRQDVGDGPEVLVSRAVAAGWRVVCDETVLKRPEAWQRDLAVALERNRVELSAIEAVVDFGRVTFASSSPVIRRGVMRRLEGAMGRARRLRCRHLLVVPGLMPSGEPQGAVGRRVAELLGECRMRAARAGMRIVVERIERRSDQVKLAGDGDRNDA
;
A
#
# COMPACT_ATOMS: atom_id res chain seq x y z
N MET A 1 -49.22 -28.20 12.95
CA MET A 1 -47.99 -27.64 13.55
C MET A 1 -47.37 -26.72 12.51
N SER A 2 -47.64 -25.42 12.63
CA SER A 2 -47.24 -24.38 11.68
C SER A 2 -46.04 -23.65 12.27
N GLN A 3 -44.91 -23.62 11.56
CA GLN A 3 -43.79 -22.75 11.92
C GLN A 3 -43.76 -21.52 11.02
N SER A 4 -44.04 -20.40 11.66
CA SER A 4 -43.80 -19.04 11.22
C SER A 4 -42.34 -18.83 10.84
N ARG A 5 -42.08 -18.05 9.78
CA ARG A 5 -40.96 -17.10 9.76
C ARG A 5 -41.27 -15.93 8.83
N HIS A 6 -41.15 -14.76 9.44
CA HIS A 6 -41.50 -13.44 8.94
C HIS A 6 -40.74 -13.06 7.67
N GLN A 7 -41.48 -12.55 6.70
CA GLN A 7 -40.99 -11.58 5.72
C GLN A 7 -40.71 -10.26 6.43
N LEU A 8 -39.52 -9.71 6.28
CA LEU A 8 -39.26 -8.29 6.53
C LEU A 8 -38.32 -7.74 5.45
N SER A 9 -38.97 -7.00 4.54
CA SER A 9 -38.56 -5.74 3.90
C SER A 9 -37.13 -5.59 3.36
N ALA A 10 -37.07 -5.51 2.03
CA ALA A 10 -35.94 -4.97 1.28
C ALA A 10 -35.75 -3.47 1.59
N ALA A 11 -34.66 -3.15 2.29
CA ALA A 11 -34.08 -1.81 2.28
C ALA A 11 -32.95 -1.80 1.25
N GLY A 12 -33.14 -1.01 0.19
CA GLY A 12 -32.19 -0.88 -0.92
C GLY A 12 -30.82 -0.40 -0.48
N LEU A 13 -29.77 -0.95 -1.09
CA LEU A 13 -28.41 -0.43 -0.97
C LEU A 13 -27.99 0.28 -2.26
N PRO A 14 -27.36 1.47 -2.18
CA PRO A 14 -27.04 2.29 -3.34
C PRO A 14 -25.96 1.66 -4.21
N CYS A 15 -26.18 1.73 -5.52
CA CYS A 15 -25.21 1.41 -6.55
C CYS A 15 -24.08 2.45 -6.54
N CYS A 16 -22.95 2.14 -5.90
CA CYS A 16 -21.77 3.01 -5.93
C CYS A 16 -20.99 2.83 -7.24
N SER A 17 -21.06 3.84 -8.10
CA SER A 17 -20.42 3.93 -9.42
C SER A 17 -18.88 3.88 -9.39
N ARG A 18 -18.30 3.45 -10.52
CA ARG A 18 -16.88 3.20 -10.85
C ARG A 18 -15.91 4.39 -10.67
N ARG A 19 -16.37 5.53 -10.15
CA ARG A 19 -15.68 6.84 -10.10
C ARG A 19 -15.00 7.19 -8.76
N SER A 20 -15.00 6.28 -7.78
CA SER A 20 -14.77 6.65 -6.37
C SER A 20 -13.31 6.56 -5.87
N PHE A 21 -12.34 6.35 -6.76
CA PHE A 21 -10.91 6.35 -6.39
C PHE A 21 -10.21 7.56 -7.01
N LEU A 22 -9.26 8.13 -6.27
CA LEU A 22 -8.49 9.30 -6.69
C LEU A 22 -7.68 8.99 -7.96
N GLN A 23 -8.21 9.34 -9.13
CA GLN A 23 -7.42 9.56 -10.33
C GLN A 23 -6.72 10.91 -10.18
N TRP A 24 -5.50 10.90 -9.62
CA TRP A 24 -4.77 12.11 -9.28
C TRP A 24 -3.97 12.69 -10.47
N SER A 25 -4.55 12.73 -11.67
CA SER A 25 -3.84 13.21 -12.88
C SER A 25 -4.20 14.63 -13.32
N THR A 26 -4.88 15.45 -12.52
CA THR A 26 -5.34 16.78 -13.00
C THR A 26 -5.24 17.95 -12.01
N VAL A 27 -4.27 17.94 -11.08
CA VAL A 27 -3.86 19.18 -10.38
C VAL A 27 -2.45 19.58 -10.81
N ALA A 28 -2.22 19.57 -12.13
CA ALA A 28 -1.14 20.35 -12.75
C ALA A 28 -1.77 21.69 -13.17
N GLY A 29 -1.70 22.70 -12.31
CA GLY A 29 -2.37 23.97 -12.62
C GLY A 29 -2.32 25.07 -11.56
N LEU A 30 -1.33 25.08 -10.66
CA LEU A 30 -1.06 26.27 -9.86
C LEU A 30 0.33 26.82 -10.23
N PRO A 31 0.43 28.11 -10.59
CA PRO A 31 1.69 28.72 -10.98
C PRO A 31 2.62 28.77 -9.76
N VAL A 32 3.85 28.32 -9.97
CA VAL A 32 4.96 28.41 -9.03
C VAL A 32 5.25 29.89 -8.77
N VAL A 33 4.90 30.38 -7.58
CA VAL A 33 5.47 31.63 -7.06
C VAL A 33 6.86 31.30 -6.52
N LEU A 34 7.88 31.95 -7.09
CA LEU A 34 9.28 31.82 -6.71
C LEU A 34 9.49 32.03 -5.20
N GLY A 35 10.18 31.11 -4.54
CA GLY A 35 10.71 31.32 -3.19
C GLY A 35 11.15 30.05 -2.49
N ASN A 36 12.48 29.87 -2.40
CA ASN A 36 13.24 28.83 -1.69
C ASN A 36 13.30 27.41 -2.29
N ALA A 37 14.54 26.99 -2.54
CA ALA A 37 14.96 25.64 -2.90
C ALA A 37 14.67 24.63 -1.77
N GLY A 38 13.41 24.21 -1.67
CA GLY A 38 13.04 22.91 -1.10
C GLY A 38 12.78 21.98 -2.27
N ALA A 39 13.57 20.90 -2.39
CA ALA A 39 13.36 19.87 -3.40
C ALA A 39 11.87 19.50 -3.45
N VAL A 40 11.23 19.83 -4.58
CA VAL A 40 9.85 19.42 -4.85
C VAL A 40 9.90 17.91 -4.86
N ALA A 41 9.37 17.28 -3.80
CA ALA A 41 9.26 15.84 -3.70
C ALA A 41 8.31 15.40 -4.81
N GLY A 42 8.87 15.11 -5.98
CA GLY A 42 8.14 14.58 -7.13
C GLY A 42 7.35 13.35 -6.71
N ASP A 43 6.17 13.18 -7.30
CA ASP A 43 5.37 11.99 -7.09
C ASP A 43 6.14 10.76 -7.60
N VAL A 44 6.74 10.01 -6.67
CA VAL A 44 7.36 8.71 -6.98
C VAL A 44 6.23 7.72 -7.22
N SER A 45 6.09 7.31 -8.47
CA SER A 45 5.13 6.28 -8.89
C SER A 45 5.70 4.89 -8.62
N ARG A 46 4.84 3.86 -8.55
CA ARG A 46 5.29 2.46 -8.46
C ARG A 46 6.25 2.07 -9.60
N ARG A 47 6.22 2.78 -10.73
CA ARG A 47 7.15 2.63 -11.87
C ARG A 47 8.59 3.03 -11.56
N ASP A 48 8.81 3.84 -10.51
CA ASP A 48 10.13 4.32 -10.08
C ASP A 48 10.75 3.41 -8.99
N VAL A 49 10.04 2.34 -8.62
CA VAL A 49 10.54 1.30 -7.71
C VAL A 49 11.13 0.18 -8.55
N PRO A 50 12.35 -0.30 -8.26
CA PRO A 50 12.92 -1.43 -8.96
C PRO A 50 11.99 -2.65 -8.90
N ALA A 51 11.69 -3.24 -10.06
CA ALA A 51 10.91 -4.47 -10.13
C ALA A 51 11.72 -5.63 -9.55
N GLY A 52 11.10 -6.41 -8.66
CA GLY A 52 11.72 -7.57 -8.03
C GLY A 52 10.83 -8.79 -8.09
N ILE A 53 11.42 -9.95 -7.82
CA ILE A 53 10.68 -11.20 -7.65
C ILE A 53 10.12 -11.31 -6.24
N ASP A 54 8.88 -11.78 -6.13
CA ASP A 54 8.25 -12.02 -4.84
C ASP A 54 8.90 -13.23 -4.15
N LEU A 55 9.41 -13.04 -2.93
CA LEU A 55 10.07 -14.10 -2.17
C LEU A 55 9.12 -15.27 -1.88
N GLU A 56 7.84 -14.99 -1.66
CA GLU A 56 6.87 -16.06 -1.40
C GLU A 56 6.62 -16.93 -2.64
N SER A 57 6.71 -16.38 -3.85
CA SER A 57 6.64 -17.16 -5.09
C SER A 57 7.79 -18.17 -5.27
N LEU A 58 8.91 -17.97 -4.55
CA LEU A 58 10.09 -18.83 -4.58
C LEU A 58 10.07 -19.90 -3.47
N ARG A 59 9.05 -19.87 -2.61
CA ARG A 59 8.88 -20.83 -1.52
C ARG A 59 8.48 -22.19 -2.08
N GLN A 60 9.18 -23.23 -1.63
CA GLN A 60 8.92 -24.63 -1.98
C GLN A 60 8.54 -25.45 -0.75
N ASP A 61 9.02 -25.05 0.44
CA ASP A 61 8.72 -25.67 1.73
C ASP A 61 8.34 -24.62 2.79
N VAL A 62 7.57 -25.03 3.79
CA VAL A 62 7.19 -24.19 4.94
C VAL A 62 8.42 -23.75 5.74
N GLY A 63 9.45 -24.60 5.81
CA GLY A 63 10.72 -24.35 6.49
C GLY A 63 11.68 -23.44 5.71
N ASP A 64 11.36 -23.03 4.48
CA ASP A 64 12.23 -22.13 3.72
C ASP A 64 12.38 -20.77 4.42
N GLY A 65 13.58 -20.56 4.96
CA GLY A 65 13.99 -19.30 5.58
C GLY A 65 14.46 -18.26 4.57
N PRO A 66 14.74 -17.03 5.02
CA PRO A 66 15.15 -15.92 4.15
C PRO A 66 16.38 -16.22 3.28
N GLU A 67 17.39 -16.89 3.83
CA GLU A 67 18.63 -17.24 3.11
C GLU A 67 18.34 -18.10 1.88
N VAL A 68 17.45 -19.09 2.02
CA VAL A 68 17.08 -20.01 0.93
C VAL A 68 16.33 -19.25 -0.16
N LEU A 69 15.35 -18.41 0.23
CA LEU A 69 14.55 -17.64 -0.73
C LEU A 69 15.42 -16.62 -1.51
N VAL A 70 16.32 -15.91 -0.82
CA VAL A 70 17.25 -14.98 -1.47
C VAL A 70 18.23 -15.73 -2.37
N SER A 71 18.75 -16.88 -1.95
CA SER A 71 19.64 -17.71 -2.78
C SER A 71 18.95 -18.18 -4.07
N ARG A 72 17.67 -18.59 -3.99
CA ARG A 72 16.88 -18.95 -5.17
C ARG A 72 16.63 -17.75 -6.07
N ALA A 73 16.35 -16.57 -5.51
CA ALA A 73 16.21 -15.35 -6.30
C ALA A 73 17.49 -15.04 -7.09
N VAL A 74 18.66 -15.14 -6.42
CA VAL A 74 19.97 -14.93 -7.04
C VAL A 74 20.25 -15.96 -8.13
N ALA A 75 19.94 -17.25 -7.88
CA ALA A 75 20.10 -18.32 -8.85
C ALA A 75 19.21 -18.13 -10.09
N ALA A 76 18.01 -17.55 -9.91
CA ALA A 76 17.12 -17.16 -10.98
C ALA A 76 17.50 -15.81 -11.65
N GLY A 77 18.63 -15.22 -11.29
CA GLY A 77 19.17 -14.01 -11.91
C GLY A 77 18.66 -12.68 -11.33
N TRP A 78 17.87 -12.71 -10.25
CA TRP A 78 17.31 -11.50 -9.65
C TRP A 78 18.33 -10.77 -8.76
N ARG A 79 18.20 -9.44 -8.74
CA ARG A 79 18.96 -8.53 -7.87
C ARG A 79 18.07 -7.66 -6.98
N VAL A 80 16.77 -7.75 -7.20
CA VAL A 80 15.74 -7.06 -6.44
C VAL A 80 14.68 -8.10 -6.08
N VAL A 81 14.23 -8.07 -4.84
CA VAL A 81 13.15 -8.92 -4.34
C VAL A 81 12.05 -8.06 -3.72
N CYS A 82 10.83 -8.59 -3.66
CA CYS A 82 9.72 -8.01 -2.90
C CYS A 82 9.14 -9.05 -1.94
N ASP A 83 8.52 -8.57 -0.86
CA ASP A 83 7.81 -9.41 0.10
C ASP A 83 6.75 -8.56 0.83
N GLU A 84 5.48 -8.81 0.52
CA GLU A 84 4.33 -8.10 1.11
C GLU A 84 4.07 -8.53 2.57
N THR A 85 4.67 -9.62 3.01
CA THR A 85 4.51 -10.18 4.35
C THR A 85 5.61 -9.77 5.32
N VAL A 86 6.70 -9.17 4.84
CA VAL A 86 7.92 -8.89 5.62
C VAL A 86 7.67 -8.20 6.96
N LEU A 87 6.71 -7.25 7.02
CA LEU A 87 6.40 -6.53 8.26
C LEU A 87 5.54 -7.32 9.25
N LYS A 88 4.88 -8.38 8.78
CA LYS A 88 4.09 -9.33 9.58
C LYS A 88 4.96 -10.47 10.13
N ARG A 89 6.14 -10.69 9.55
CA ARG A 89 7.10 -11.72 10.00
C ARG A 89 7.75 -11.32 11.34
N PRO A 90 8.16 -12.29 12.17
CA PRO A 90 8.91 -12.03 13.40
C PRO A 90 10.21 -11.25 13.15
N GLU A 91 10.68 -10.50 14.16
CA GLU A 91 11.90 -9.70 14.02
C GLU A 91 13.15 -10.55 13.71
N ALA A 92 13.26 -11.76 14.26
CA ALA A 92 14.35 -12.68 13.94
C ALA A 92 14.41 -12.96 12.43
N TRP A 93 13.26 -13.31 11.84
CA TRP A 93 13.13 -13.54 10.40
C TRP A 93 13.53 -12.30 9.58
N GLN A 94 13.14 -11.10 10.01
CA GLN A 94 13.52 -9.85 9.33
C GLN A 94 15.02 -9.58 9.40
N ARG A 95 15.68 -9.92 10.51
CA ARG A 95 17.15 -9.80 10.64
C ARG A 95 17.86 -10.79 9.74
N ASP A 96 17.40 -12.04 9.71
CA ASP A 96 17.95 -13.07 8.83
C ASP A 96 17.79 -12.67 7.35
N LEU A 97 16.65 -12.09 6.98
CA LEU A 97 16.45 -11.52 5.65
C LEU A 97 17.45 -10.40 5.36
N ALA A 98 17.65 -9.45 6.28
CA ALA A 98 18.59 -8.36 6.08
C ALA A 98 20.03 -8.89 5.85
N VAL A 99 20.43 -9.91 6.60
CA VAL A 99 21.73 -10.57 6.43
C VAL A 99 21.85 -11.26 5.06
N ALA A 100 20.81 -12.00 4.66
CA ALA A 100 20.77 -12.69 3.37
C ALA A 100 20.85 -11.72 2.19
N LEU A 101 20.08 -10.63 2.25
CA LEU A 101 20.09 -9.55 1.24
C LEU A 101 21.47 -8.92 1.11
N GLU A 102 22.12 -8.58 2.23
CA GLU A 102 23.45 -7.98 2.24
C GLU A 102 24.52 -8.91 1.67
N ARG A 103 24.56 -10.17 2.13
CA ARG A 103 25.53 -11.18 1.67
C ARG A 103 25.45 -11.37 0.16
N ASN A 104 24.24 -11.39 -0.39
CA ASN A 104 23.99 -11.66 -1.80
C ASN A 104 23.92 -10.38 -2.67
N ARG A 105 24.09 -9.19 -2.07
CA ARG A 105 23.95 -7.89 -2.74
C ARG A 105 22.61 -7.75 -3.48
N VAL A 106 21.54 -8.19 -2.82
CA VAL A 106 20.16 -8.11 -3.30
C VAL A 106 19.44 -6.98 -2.58
N GLU A 107 18.65 -6.19 -3.32
CA GLU A 107 17.86 -5.10 -2.77
C GLU A 107 16.42 -5.53 -2.48
N LEU A 108 15.84 -5.00 -1.40
CA LEU A 108 14.40 -5.09 -1.17
C LEU A 108 13.71 -3.90 -1.84
N SER A 109 12.76 -4.16 -2.73
CA SER A 109 12.13 -3.15 -3.60
C SER A 109 11.40 -2.06 -2.82
N ALA A 110 10.44 -2.44 -1.98
CA ALA A 110 9.66 -1.56 -1.11
C ALA A 110 9.07 -2.36 0.06
N ILE A 111 8.70 -1.66 1.13
CA ILE A 111 7.89 -2.23 2.22
C ILE A 111 6.53 -1.54 2.31
N GLU A 112 5.49 -2.30 2.68
CA GLU A 112 4.14 -1.78 2.91
C GLU A 112 4.07 -0.95 4.19
N ALA A 113 4.24 0.37 4.09
CA ALA A 113 4.27 1.22 5.27
C ALA A 113 2.87 1.52 5.83
N VAL A 114 1.95 1.91 4.94
CA VAL A 114 0.55 2.20 5.29
C VAL A 114 -0.34 1.69 4.18
N VAL A 115 -0.94 0.52 4.39
CA VAL A 115 -1.82 -0.14 3.43
C VAL A 115 -3.10 -0.56 4.15
N ASP A 116 -4.24 0.05 3.80
CA ASP A 116 -5.56 -0.27 4.34
C ASP A 116 -6.62 -0.22 3.22
N PHE A 117 -6.93 -1.37 2.61
CA PHE A 117 -7.83 -1.46 1.44
C PHE A 117 -9.32 -1.23 1.74
N GLY A 118 -9.70 -1.05 3.01
CA GLY A 118 -11.11 -0.94 3.43
C GLY A 118 -11.41 0.20 4.40
N ARG A 119 -10.44 1.10 4.66
CA ARG A 119 -10.61 2.17 5.65
C ARG A 119 -10.31 3.54 5.05
N VAL A 120 -10.99 4.56 5.54
CA VAL A 120 -10.65 5.97 5.25
C VAL A 120 -9.44 6.32 6.12
N THR A 121 -8.27 6.49 5.49
CA THR A 121 -7.01 6.81 6.18
C THR A 121 -6.56 8.23 5.85
N PHE A 122 -5.87 8.43 4.71
CA PHE A 122 -5.32 9.72 4.32
C PHE A 122 -6.39 10.78 4.06
N ALA A 123 -7.55 10.33 3.61
CA ALA A 123 -8.71 11.19 3.37
C ALA A 123 -9.48 11.57 4.65
N SER A 124 -9.14 10.98 5.80
CA SER A 124 -9.86 11.20 7.06
C SER A 124 -9.64 12.61 7.63
N SER A 125 -10.72 13.22 8.13
CA SER A 125 -10.67 14.43 8.94
C SER A 125 -10.32 14.16 10.42
N SER A 126 -10.35 12.89 10.86
CA SER A 126 -10.11 12.54 12.26
C SER A 126 -8.64 12.69 12.65
N PRO A 127 -8.31 13.52 13.66
CA PRO A 127 -6.93 13.64 14.16
C PRO A 127 -6.37 12.31 14.69
N VAL A 128 -7.24 11.43 15.20
CA VAL A 128 -6.84 10.11 15.70
C VAL A 128 -6.35 9.22 14.55
N ILE A 129 -7.09 9.20 13.43
CA ILE A 129 -6.71 8.41 12.25
C ILE A 129 -5.42 8.97 11.64
N ARG A 130 -5.28 10.29 11.52
CA ARG A 130 -4.06 10.94 11.02
C ARG A 130 -2.83 10.60 11.88
N ARG A 131 -2.94 10.70 13.21
CA ARG A 131 -1.87 10.25 14.12
C ARG A 131 -1.56 8.77 13.98
N GLY A 132 -2.57 7.93 13.73
CA GLY A 132 -2.42 6.51 13.47
C GLY A 132 -1.60 6.21 12.21
N VAL A 133 -1.89 6.92 11.11
CA VAL A 133 -1.11 6.85 9.85
C VAL A 133 0.36 7.20 10.11
N MET A 134 0.62 8.32 10.79
CA MET A 134 1.99 8.74 11.10
C MET A 134 2.75 7.73 11.98
N ARG A 135 2.09 7.18 13.01
CA ARG A 135 2.69 6.15 13.86
C ARG A 135 3.03 4.87 13.08
N ARG A 136 2.15 4.44 12.17
CA ARG A 136 2.41 3.29 11.30
C ARG A 136 3.60 3.54 10.38
N LEU A 137 3.66 4.73 9.77
CA LEU A 137 4.79 5.15 8.96
C LEU A 137 6.10 5.13 9.76
N GLU A 138 6.13 5.67 10.98
CA GLU A 138 7.31 5.66 11.85
C GLU A 138 7.79 4.25 12.20
N GLY A 139 6.86 3.36 12.54
CA GLY A 139 7.17 1.94 12.76
C GLY A 139 7.71 1.28 11.49
N ALA A 140 7.15 1.59 10.32
CA ALA A 140 7.64 1.09 9.04
C ALA A 140 9.04 1.61 8.72
N MET A 141 9.33 2.90 8.95
CA MET A 141 10.67 3.48 8.76
C MET A 141 11.72 2.77 9.64
N GLY A 142 11.39 2.44 10.89
CA GLY A 142 12.29 1.67 11.74
C GLY A 142 12.65 0.30 11.14
N ARG A 143 11.65 -0.40 10.59
CA ARG A 143 11.82 -1.72 9.95
C ARG A 143 12.52 -1.62 8.58
N ALA A 144 12.19 -0.63 7.76
CA ALA A 144 12.88 -0.36 6.49
C ALA A 144 14.38 -0.15 6.70
N ARG A 145 14.76 0.60 7.75
CA ARG A 145 16.18 0.81 8.08
C ARG A 145 16.90 -0.51 8.36
N ARG A 146 16.28 -1.40 9.15
CA ARG A 146 16.81 -2.74 9.43
C ARG A 146 17.00 -3.56 8.16
N LEU A 147 16.04 -3.48 7.24
CA LEU A 147 16.04 -4.20 5.96
C LEU A 147 16.80 -3.45 4.85
N ARG A 148 17.41 -2.31 5.16
CA ARG A 148 18.08 -1.40 4.20
C ARG A 148 17.22 -0.99 3.00
N CYS A 149 15.90 -1.07 3.15
CA CYS A 149 14.94 -0.66 2.12
C CYS A 149 14.75 0.85 2.15
N ARG A 150 14.71 1.48 0.97
CA ARG A 150 14.58 2.93 0.83
C ARG A 150 13.18 3.37 0.40
N HIS A 151 12.32 2.44 0.02
CA HIS A 151 11.00 2.76 -0.53
C HIS A 151 9.90 2.27 0.40
N LEU A 152 8.98 3.16 0.71
CA LEU A 152 7.85 2.94 1.61
C LEU A 152 6.57 3.06 0.79
N LEU A 153 5.91 1.93 0.59
CA LEU A 153 4.66 1.87 -0.13
C LEU A 153 3.51 2.37 0.74
N VAL A 154 2.71 3.26 0.18
CA VAL A 154 1.52 3.83 0.81
C VAL A 154 0.34 3.71 -0.12
N VAL A 155 -0.76 3.23 0.44
CA VAL A 155 -2.06 3.18 -0.21
C VAL A 155 -2.99 4.16 0.51
N PRO A 156 -3.45 5.25 -0.14
CA PRO A 156 -4.20 6.33 0.51
C PRO A 156 -5.57 5.97 1.13
N GLY A 157 -6.02 4.72 0.96
CA GLY A 157 -7.28 4.21 1.51
C GLY A 157 -8.52 4.70 0.75
N LEU A 158 -9.69 4.58 1.39
CA LEU A 158 -10.98 4.94 0.81
C LEU A 158 -11.29 6.44 0.92
N MET A 159 -12.09 6.94 -0.02
CA MET A 159 -12.70 8.26 0.04
C MET A 159 -13.88 8.25 1.04
N PRO A 160 -14.02 9.27 1.91
CA PRO A 160 -15.19 9.42 2.77
C PRO A 160 -16.43 9.78 1.93
N SER A 161 -17.58 9.23 2.30
CA SER A 161 -18.86 9.48 1.63
C SER A 161 -19.44 10.84 2.01
N GLY A 162 -20.00 11.56 1.03
CA GLY A 162 -20.70 12.83 1.26
C GLY A 162 -19.79 14.06 1.44
N GLU A 163 -18.47 13.91 1.28
CA GLU A 163 -17.54 15.02 1.41
C GLU A 163 -17.12 15.62 0.05
N PRO A 164 -16.93 16.96 -0.04
CA PRO A 164 -16.44 17.59 -1.26
C PRO A 164 -15.04 17.09 -1.65
N GLN A 165 -14.86 16.70 -2.92
CA GLN A 165 -13.59 16.15 -3.42
C GLN A 165 -12.39 17.09 -3.18
N GLY A 166 -12.57 18.40 -3.35
CA GLY A 166 -11.50 19.37 -3.11
C GLY A 166 -11.06 19.45 -1.64
N ALA A 167 -11.99 19.29 -0.69
CA ALA A 167 -11.65 19.23 0.73
C ALA A 167 -10.88 17.96 1.06
N VAL A 168 -11.30 16.82 0.51
CA VAL A 168 -10.61 15.54 0.67
C VAL A 168 -9.21 15.57 0.06
N GLY A 169 -9.09 16.11 -1.17
CA GLY A 169 -7.82 16.23 -1.88
C GLY A 169 -6.79 17.04 -1.10
N ARG A 170 -7.18 18.16 -0.50
CA ARG A 170 -6.30 18.96 0.36
C ARG A 170 -5.80 18.15 1.57
N ARG A 171 -6.69 17.47 2.29
CA ARG A 171 -6.30 16.68 3.48
C ARG A 171 -5.35 15.52 3.14
N VAL A 172 -5.58 14.86 2.02
CA VAL A 172 -4.70 13.79 1.50
C VAL A 172 -3.34 14.37 1.15
N ALA A 173 -3.30 15.47 0.38
CA ALA A 173 -2.06 16.12 -0.02
C ALA A 173 -1.24 16.60 1.18
N GLU A 174 -1.89 17.20 2.18
CA GLU A 174 -1.24 17.64 3.42
C GLU A 174 -0.61 16.46 4.18
N LEU A 175 -1.36 15.37 4.39
CA LEU A 175 -0.83 14.23 5.15
C LEU A 175 0.26 13.49 4.36
N LEU A 176 0.10 13.31 3.05
CA LEU A 176 1.14 12.72 2.20
C LEU A 176 2.39 13.60 2.15
N GLY A 177 2.24 14.92 2.09
CA GLY A 177 3.34 15.87 2.18
C GLY A 177 4.12 15.73 3.49
N GLU A 178 3.40 15.61 4.61
CA GLU A 178 4.02 15.35 5.92
C GLU A 178 4.76 14.00 5.95
N CYS A 179 4.13 12.94 5.43
CA CYS A 179 4.74 11.61 5.32
C CYS A 179 6.04 11.64 4.49
N ARG A 180 6.00 12.31 3.33
CA ARG A 180 7.15 12.47 2.42
C ARG A 180 8.29 13.21 3.10
N MET A 181 7.99 14.30 3.79
CA MET A 181 8.99 15.08 4.53
C MET A 181 9.70 14.23 5.59
N ARG A 182 8.95 13.44 6.37
CA ARG A 182 9.52 12.57 7.40
C ARG A 182 10.33 11.41 6.79
N ALA A 183 9.81 10.76 5.76
CA ALA A 183 10.53 9.71 5.04
C ALA A 183 11.83 10.24 4.43
N ALA A 184 11.80 11.40 3.78
CA ALA A 184 12.97 12.01 3.16
C ALA A 184 14.08 12.33 4.19
N ARG A 185 13.72 12.85 5.36
CA ARG A 185 14.67 13.06 6.48
C ARG A 185 15.32 11.76 6.96
N ALA A 186 14.65 10.63 6.79
CA ALA A 186 15.16 9.30 7.11
C ALA A 186 15.90 8.63 5.93
N GLY A 187 16.10 9.32 4.80
CA GLY A 187 16.71 8.77 3.59
C GLY A 187 15.80 7.83 2.79
N MET A 188 14.49 7.91 3.01
CA MET A 188 13.48 7.04 2.40
C MET A 188 12.54 7.84 1.47
N ARG A 189 11.88 7.13 0.55
CA ARG A 189 10.91 7.71 -0.38
C ARG A 189 9.56 7.05 -0.20
N ILE A 190 8.51 7.87 -0.14
CA ILE A 190 7.12 7.38 -0.21
C ILE A 190 6.79 7.05 -1.66
N VAL A 191 6.30 5.85 -1.88
CA VAL A 191 5.74 5.39 -3.16
C VAL A 191 4.24 5.31 -2.97
N VAL A 192 3.49 6.09 -3.74
CA VAL A 192 2.02 6.06 -3.64
C VAL A 192 1.49 5.06 -4.65
N GLU A 193 0.87 4.00 -4.15
CA GLU A 193 0.16 3.06 -5.00
C GLU A 193 -1.29 3.46 -5.20
N ARG A 194 -1.73 3.34 -6.45
CA ARG A 194 -3.11 3.56 -6.85
C ARG A 194 -3.85 2.24 -6.77
N ILE A 195 -4.90 2.18 -5.95
CA ILE A 195 -5.85 1.07 -6.04
C ILE A 195 -6.70 1.30 -7.30
N GLU A 196 -6.38 0.60 -8.38
CA GLU A 196 -7.30 0.43 -9.49
C GLU A 196 -8.13 -0.84 -9.22
N ARG A 197 -9.39 -0.68 -8.78
CA ARG A 197 -10.34 -1.80 -8.55
C ARG A 197 -10.73 -2.54 -9.84
N ARG A 198 -9.77 -3.10 -10.59
CA ARG A 198 -10.06 -4.09 -11.62
C ARG A 198 -9.51 -5.49 -11.29
N SER A 199 -8.55 -5.63 -10.37
CA SER A 199 -7.87 -6.91 -10.17
C SER A 199 -8.19 -7.63 -8.84
N ASP A 200 -8.64 -6.90 -7.79
CA ASP A 200 -8.87 -7.49 -6.46
C ASP A 200 -10.34 -7.71 -6.12
N GLN A 201 -11.18 -7.91 -7.14
CA GLN A 201 -12.45 -8.57 -6.88
C GLN A 201 -12.11 -10.01 -6.49
N VAL A 202 -11.99 -10.24 -5.19
CA VAL A 202 -12.46 -11.47 -4.55
C VAL A 202 -13.74 -11.85 -5.30
N LYS A 203 -13.67 -12.91 -6.12
CA LYS A 203 -14.86 -13.61 -6.60
C LYS A 203 -15.62 -13.97 -5.34
N LEU A 204 -16.66 -13.20 -5.02
CA LEU A 204 -17.73 -13.72 -4.19
C LEU A 204 -18.31 -14.86 -5.01
N ALA A 205 -18.05 -16.08 -4.55
CA ALA A 205 -18.67 -17.27 -5.11
C ALA A 205 -20.19 -17.09 -5.05
N GLY A 206 -20.84 -17.20 -6.20
CA GLY A 206 -22.31 -17.20 -6.31
C GLY A 206 -22.83 -16.22 -7.35
N ASP A 207 -22.44 -16.38 -8.61
CA ASP A 207 -23.27 -16.01 -9.76
C ASP A 207 -22.74 -16.77 -11.01
N GLY A 208 -22.96 -18.07 -10.99
CA GLY A 208 -23.23 -18.89 -12.16
C GLY A 208 -24.37 -19.81 -11.71
N ASP A 209 -25.53 -19.90 -12.35
CA ASP A 209 -25.88 -19.71 -13.75
C ASP A 209 -27.14 -18.85 -13.90
N ARG A 210 -27.13 -17.96 -14.88
CA ARG A 210 -28.31 -17.80 -15.74
C ARG A 210 -27.98 -18.48 -17.06
N ASN A 211 -28.85 -19.40 -17.46
CA ASN A 211 -29.28 -19.78 -18.81
C ASN A 211 -29.82 -21.22 -18.70
N ASP A 212 -30.92 -21.65 -19.28
CA ASP A 212 -31.92 -21.10 -20.19
C ASP A 212 -33.12 -22.06 -20.09
N ALA A 213 -34.35 -21.52 -20.23
CA ALA A 213 -35.62 -22.14 -20.61
C ALA A 213 -36.79 -21.61 -19.78
#